data_AF-A0A354Q7Y1-F1
#
_entry.id   AF-A0A354Q7Y1-F1
#
_cell.length_a   1.000
_cell.length_b   1.000
_cell.length_c   1.000
_cell.angle_alpha   90.00
_cell.angle_beta   90.00
_cell.angle_gamma   90.00
#
_symmetry.space_group_name_H-M   'P 1'
#
loop_
_entity.id
_entity.type
_entity.pdbx_description
1 polymer ?
#
loop_
_entity_poly.entity_id
_entity_poly.type
_entity_poly.pdbx_seq_one_letter_code
_entity_poly.pdbx_strand_id
1 'polypeptide(L)' 'MRDRIISIKAMEILDSRGNPTIRSTVTLEYGVTGTAS' A
#
# COMPACT_ATOMS: atom_id res chain seq x y z
N MET A 1 -12.19 -17.04 -6.43
CA MET A 1 -11.36 -16.18 -5.56
C MET A 1 -11.98 -14.79 -5.56
N ARG A 2 -12.11 -14.11 -4.42
CA ARG A 2 -12.68 -12.74 -4.38
C ARG A 2 -11.55 -11.71 -4.37
N ASP A 3 -10.82 -11.56 -5.47
CA ASP A 3 -9.60 -10.76 -5.59
C ASP A 3 -9.82 -9.25 -5.85
N ARG A 4 -11.07 -8.78 -5.77
CA ARG A 4 -11.41 -7.37 -5.99
C ARG A 4 -10.72 -6.47 -4.97
N ILE A 5 -10.06 -5.42 -5.45
CA ILE A 5 -9.50 -4.35 -4.61
C ILE A 5 -10.66 -3.51 -4.03
N ILE A 6 -10.66 -3.29 -2.72
CA ILE A 6 -11.69 -2.49 -2.03
C ILE A 6 -11.13 -1.22 -1.37
N SER A 7 -9.81 -1.13 -1.18
CA SER A 7 -9.18 0.06 -0.63
C SER A 7 -7.74 0.18 -1.12
N ILE A 8 -7.34 1.42 -1.43
CA ILE A 8 -5.95 1.81 -1.69
C ILE A 8 -5.67 3.05 -0.84
N LYS A 9 -4.63 3.00 -0.03
CA LYS A 9 -4.16 4.12 0.80
C LYS A 9 -2.70 4.38 0.48
N ALA A 10 -2.33 5.65 0.35
CA ALA A 10 -0.97 6.07 0.12
C ALA A 10 -0.54 7.11 1.16
N MET A 11 0.74 7.11 1.50
CA MET A 11 1.37 8.18 2.28
C MET A 11 2.82 8.39 1.86
N GLU A 12 3.30 9.60 2.04
CA GLU A 12 4.71 9.93 1.91
C GLU A 12 5.50 9.31 3.08
N ILE A 13 6.66 8.73 2.77
CA ILE A 13 7.66 8.27 3.73
C ILE A 13 9.04 8.75 3.26
N LEU A 14 10.08 8.60 4.08
CA LEU A 14 11.47 8.81 3.67
C LEU A 14 12.15 7.48 3.32
N ASP A 15 12.92 7.46 2.23
CA ASP A 15 13.74 6.32 1.84
C ASP A 15 15.03 6.22 2.68
N SER A 16 15.85 5.20 2.41
CA SER A 16 17.15 5.01 3.09
C SER A 16 18.15 6.16 2.91
N ARG A 17 17.93 7.06 1.94
CA ARG A 17 18.75 8.25 1.63
C ARG A 17 18.11 9.53 2.18
N GLY A 18 16.97 9.44 2.85
CA GLY A 18 16.22 10.58 3.39
C GLY A 18 15.40 11.34 2.35
N ASN A 19 15.23 10.80 1.13
CA ASN A 19 14.39 11.43 0.12
C ASN A 19 12.92 10.99 0.28
N PRO A 20 11.95 11.88 0.04
CA PRO A 20 10.54 11.50 -0.02
C PRO A 20 10.27 10.41 -1.06
N THR A 21 9.54 9.37 -0.66
CA THR A 21 8.99 8.30 -1.50
C THR A 21 7.57 7.92 -1.03
N ILE A 22 6.87 7.10 -1.79
CA ILE A 22 5.48 6.70 -1.49
C ILE A 22 5.44 5.30 -0.90
N ARG A 23 4.71 5.13 0.20
CA ARG A 23 4.21 3.84 0.66
C ARG A 23 2.76 3.66 0.24
N SER A 24 2.45 2.52 -0.38
CA SER A 24 1.10 2.14 -0.78
C SER A 24 0.63 0.91 -0.02
N THR A 25 -0.62 0.92 0.42
CA THR A 25 -1.30 -0.23 1.04
C THR A 25 -2.58 -0.54 0.27
N VAL A 26 -2.76 -1.79 -0.13
CA VAL A 26 -3.93 -2.29 -0.87
C VAL A 26 -4.64 -3.34 -0.03
N THR A 27 -5.96 -3.23 0.09
CA THR A 27 -6.81 -4.23 0.75
C THR A 27 -7.77 -4.84 -0.26
N LEU A 28 -7.83 -6.17 -0.29
CA LEU A 28 -8.71 -6.97 -1.14
C LEU A 28 -9.99 -7.33 -0.40
N GLU A 29 -11.06 -7.62 -1.13
CA GLU A 29 -12.40 -7.91 -0.58
C GLU A 29 -12.41 -9.07 0.42
N TYR A 30 -11.53 -10.05 0.24
CA TYR A 30 -11.36 -11.21 1.12
C TYR A 30 -10.46 -10.93 2.34
N GLY A 31 -10.12 -9.66 2.60
CA GLY A 31 -9.44 -9.20 3.81
C GLY A 31 -7.91 -9.17 3.72
N VAL A 32 -7.31 -9.74 2.68
CA VAL A 32 -5.84 -9.67 2.49
C VAL A 32 -5.41 -8.23 2.25
N THR A 33 -4.36 -7.82 2.96
CA THR A 33 -3.73 -6.51 2.81
C THR A 33 -2.26 -6.67 2.45
N GLY A 34 -1.78 -5.88 1.48
CA GLY A 34 -0.38 -5.81 1.07
C GLY A 34 0.15 -4.39 1.10
N THR A 35 1.42 -4.22 1.44
CA THR A 35 2.09 -2.91 1.52
C THR A 35 3.41 -2.95 0.74
N ALA A 36 3.72 -1.87 0.02
CA ALA A 36 4.99 -1.67 -0.69
C ALA A 36 5.51 -0.23 -0.50
N SER A 37 6.83 -0.08 -0.41
CA SER A 37 7.53 1.20 -0.27
C SER A 37 8.99 1.12 -0.69
#